data_AF-A0A924MAI0-F1
#
_entry.id   AF-A0A924MAI0-F1
#
_cell.length_a   1.000
_cell.length_b   1.000
_cell.length_c   1.000
_cell.angle_alpha   90.00
_cell.angle_beta   90.00
_cell.angle_gamma   90.00
#
_symmetry.space_group_name_H-M   'P 1'
#
loop_
_entity.id
_entity.type
_entity.pdbx_description
1 polymer ?
#
loop_
_entity_poly.entity_id
_entity_poly.type
_entity_poly.pdbx_seq_one_letter_code
_entity_poly.pdbx_strand_id
1 'polypeptide(L)'
;MKNIPFLLDEKWAELLLVTTKNSPNKYAVSNHGRVISYKNNIETGRLLLKNNKKSSVPVLKVCDITKTYRFAIHKLVAKYFLLPPKDDCKYVLHIDRN
;
A
#
# COMPACT_ATOMS: atom_id res chain seq x y z
N MET A 1 9.48 14.68 15.40
CA MET A 1 9.14 13.68 14.36
C MET A 1 8.69 12.40 15.06
N LYS A 2 7.53 11.83 14.74
CA LYS A 2 7.10 10.56 15.35
C LYS A 2 7.83 9.42 14.64
N ASN A 3 8.74 8.73 15.33
CA ASN A 3 9.31 7.48 14.83
C ASN A 3 8.17 6.51 14.58
N ILE A 4 8.11 5.97 13.36
CA ILE A 4 7.16 4.94 13.00
C ILE A 4 7.77 3.61 13.48
N PRO A 5 7.19 2.92 14.47
CA PRO A 5 7.71 1.61 14.85
C PRO A 5 7.47 0.65 13.68
N PHE A 6 8.57 0.11 13.17
CA PHE A 6 8.58 -1.02 12.24
C PHE A 6 8.33 -2.30 13.04
N LEU A 7 7.50 -3.21 12.51
CA LEU A 7 7.29 -4.53 13.13
C LEU A 7 8.44 -5.46 12.75
N LEU A 8 8.72 -6.46 13.59
CA LEU A 8 9.90 -7.35 13.47
C LEU A 8 9.97 -8.10 12.12
N ASP A 9 8.82 -8.36 11.48
CA ASP A 9 8.70 -9.04 10.17
C ASP A 9 8.08 -8.16 9.08
N GLU A 10 8.12 -6.84 9.26
CA GLU A 10 7.51 -5.91 8.31
C GLU A 10 8.39 -5.72 7.08
N LYS A 11 7.93 -6.25 5.95
CA LYS A 11 8.55 -6.04 4.63
C LYS A 11 7.80 -4.95 3.89
N TRP A 12 8.53 -4.06 3.23
CA TRP A 12 7.97 -2.94 2.47
C TRP A 12 8.24 -3.11 0.99
N ALA A 13 7.21 -2.84 0.18
CA ALA A 13 7.29 -2.81 -1.27
C ALA A 13 6.87 -1.44 -1.80
N GLU A 14 7.66 -0.89 -2.73
CA GLU A 14 7.38 0.40 -3.37
C GLU A 14 6.22 0.28 -4.38
N LEU A 15 5.25 1.17 -4.27
CA LEU A 15 4.05 1.22 -5.11
C LEU A 15 4.32 2.01 -6.41
N LEU A 16 5.05 1.40 -7.35
CA LEU A 16 5.42 2.02 -8.63
C LEU A 16 4.21 2.48 -9.46
N LEU A 17 3.08 1.79 -9.33
CA LEU A 17 1.83 2.06 -10.07
C LEU A 17 1.12 3.35 -9.63
N VAL A 18 1.48 3.87 -8.46
CA VAL A 18 0.80 4.96 -7.76
C VAL A 18 1.58 6.26 -7.87
N THR A 19 2.88 6.17 -8.10
CA THR A 19 3.76 7.32 -8.33
C THR A 19 3.44 7.94 -9.69
N THR A 20 2.69 9.04 -9.71
CA THR A 20 2.48 9.84 -10.92
C THR A 20 3.67 10.78 -11.14
N LYS A 21 4.00 11.12 -12.39
CA LYS A 21 5.07 12.08 -12.74
C LYS A 21 4.95 13.42 -12.00
N ASN A 22 3.74 13.78 -11.58
CA ASN A 22 3.43 15.05 -10.94
C ASN A 22 3.31 14.97 -9.40
N SER A 23 3.41 13.78 -8.80
CA SER A 23 3.44 13.65 -7.35
C SER A 23 4.87 13.40 -6.88
N PRO A 24 5.50 14.33 -6.13
CA PRO A 24 6.85 14.12 -5.60
C PRO A 24 6.91 13.06 -4.50
N ASN A 25 5.75 12.56 -4.06
CA ASN A 25 5.64 11.58 -3.00
C ASN A 25 5.52 10.18 -3.59
N LYS A 26 6.45 9.32 -3.19
CA LYS A 26 6.40 7.88 -3.37
C LYS A 26 5.53 7.25 -2.29
N TYR A 27 5.03 6.06 -2.57
CA TYR A 27 4.23 5.28 -1.63
C TYR A 27 4.81 3.88 -1.51
N ALA A 28 4.78 3.31 -0.31
CA ALA A 28 5.14 1.92 -0.07
C ALA A 28 4.05 1.24 0.76
N VAL A 29 3.80 -0.04 0.47
CA VAL A 29 2.88 -0.89 1.22
C VAL A 29 3.67 -1.95 1.97
N SER A 30 3.28 -2.25 3.21
CA SER A 30 3.85 -3.37 3.95
C SER A 30 3.06 -4.65 3.77
N ASN A 31 3.70 -5.80 3.99
CA ASN A 31 3.04 -7.11 4.02
C ASN A 31 1.90 -7.19 5.07
N HIS A 32 1.88 -6.29 6.06
CA HIS A 32 0.79 -6.13 7.04
C HIS A 32 -0.32 -5.17 6.60
N GLY A 33 -0.26 -4.65 5.37
CA GLY A 33 -1.26 -3.70 4.84
C GLY A 33 -1.12 -2.28 5.38
N ARG A 34 0.06 -1.90 5.91
CA ARG A 34 0.34 -0.50 6.26
C ARG A 34 0.82 0.25 5.02
N VAL A 35 0.55 1.55 4.95
CA VAL A 35 1.04 2.39 3.84
C VAL A 35 1.81 3.58 4.36
N ILE A 36 2.99 3.79 3.80
CA ILE A 36 3.83 4.97 4.02
C ILE A 36 3.88 5.79 2.74
N SER A 37 3.83 7.11 2.90
CA SER A 37 4.21 8.06 1.85
C SER A 37 5.54 8.70 2.20
N TYR A 38 6.49 8.70 1.27
CA TYR A 38 7.85 9.18 1.48
C TYR A 38 8.36 9.91 0.23
N LYS A 39 9.42 10.70 0.37
CA LYS A 39 10.10 11.34 -0.77
C LYS A 39 11.37 10.58 -1.13
N ASN A 40 12.28 10.49 -0.15
CA ASN A 40 13.61 9.89 -0.35
C ASN A 40 13.66 8.50 0.28
N ASN A 41 13.41 8.40 1.59
CA ASN A 41 13.53 7.14 2.35
C ASN A 41 12.22 6.77 3.07
N ILE A 42 11.85 5.50 3.02
CA ILE A 42 10.65 4.94 3.68
C ILE A 42 10.66 5.22 5.19
N GLU A 43 11.83 5.11 5.84
CA GLU A 43 12.02 5.34 7.28
C GLU A 43 11.64 6.75 7.73
N THR A 44 11.90 7.74 6.88
CA THR A 44 11.55 9.14 7.10
C THR A 44 10.14 9.49 6.63
N GLY A 45 9.45 8.51 6.06
CA GLY A 45 8.12 8.67 5.48
C GLY A 45 7.06 8.94 6.54
N ARG A 46 5.87 9.33 6.06
CA ARG A 46 4.67 9.49 6.85
C ARG A 46 3.78 8.25 6.69
N LEU A 47 3.48 7.60 7.80
CA LEU A 47 2.50 6.52 7.84
C LEU A 47 1.09 7.09 7.58
N LEU A 48 0.49 6.67 6.47
CA LEU A 48 -0.83 7.12 6.03
C LEU A 48 -1.95 6.23 6.55
N LEU A 49 -1.73 4.92 6.56
CA LEU A 49 -2.72 3.92 6.99
C LEU A 49 -2.08 3.00 8.02
N LYS A 50 -2.71 2.95 9.19
CA LYS A 50 -2.58 1.85 10.14
C LYS A 50 -3.77 0.93 9.93
N ASN A 51 -3.54 -0.37 9.90
CA ASN A 51 -4.60 -1.36 9.78
C ASN A 51 -5.48 -1.30 11.04
N ASN A 52 -6.52 -0.46 11.03
CA ASN A 52 -7.50 -0.39 12.11
C ASN A 52 -8.57 -1.44 11.82
N LYS A 53 -8.74 -2.40 12.74
CA LYS A 53 -9.68 -3.54 12.71
C LYS A 53 -11.18 -3.22 12.48
N LYS A 54 -11.56 -2.00 12.09
CA LYS A 54 -12.96 -1.62 11.87
C LYS A 54 -13.37 -1.88 10.43
N SER A 55 -13.83 -3.11 10.17
CA SER A 55 -14.87 -3.57 9.22
C SER A 55 -14.95 -3.05 7.77
N SER A 56 -14.07 -2.15 7.33
CA SER A 56 -14.02 -1.63 5.97
C SER A 56 -12.64 -1.88 5.38
N VAL A 57 -12.61 -2.50 4.19
CA VAL A 57 -11.39 -2.73 3.42
C VAL A 57 -10.60 -1.43 3.33
N PRO A 58 -9.36 -1.35 3.86
CA PRO A 58 -8.58 -0.13 3.77
C PRO A 58 -8.29 0.20 2.29
N VAL A 59 -8.44 1.48 1.93
CA VAL A 59 -8.22 2.00 0.58
C VAL A 59 -7.19 3.11 0.64
N LEU A 60 -6.15 3.00 -0.18
CA LEU A 60 -5.24 4.11 -0.48
C LEU A 60 -5.90 5.03 -1.50
N LYS A 61 -6.21 6.26 -1.08
CA LYS A 61 -6.65 7.32 -1.97
C LYS A 61 -5.44 8.13 -2.41
N VAL A 62 -5.18 8.18 -3.72
CA VAL A 62 -4.13 9.00 -4.32
C VAL A 62 -4.78 10.02 -5.23
N CYS A 63 -4.60 11.29 -4.89
CA CYS A 63 -5.08 12.40 -5.69
C CYS A 63 -3.96 12.85 -6.62
N ASP A 64 -4.19 12.71 -7.93
CA ASP A 64 -3.46 13.45 -8.94
C ASP A 64 -4.24 14.73 -9.30
N ILE A 65 -3.61 15.65 -10.03
CA ILE A 65 -4.14 16.97 -10.38
C ILE A 65 -5.54 16.87 -11.01
N THR A 66 -5.77 15.84 -11.82
CA THR A 66 -7.00 15.67 -12.61
C THR A 66 -7.89 14.52 -12.12
N LYS A 67 -7.35 13.58 -11.34
CA LYS A 67 -8.03 12.32 -11.02
C LYS A 67 -7.70 11.82 -9.62
N THR A 68 -8.72 11.27 -8.97
CA THR A 68 -8.55 10.52 -7.72
C THR A 68 -8.52 9.03 -8.02
N TYR A 69 -7.42 8.37 -7.67
CA TYR A 69 -7.27 6.93 -7.72
C TYR A 69 -7.55 6.33 -6.35
N ARG A 70 -8.23 5.18 -6.34
CA ARG A 70 -8.55 4.42 -5.13
C ARG A 70 -8.02 3.01 -5.29
N PHE A 71 -7.03 2.64 -4.49
CA PHE A 71 -6.42 1.31 -4.50
C PHE A 71 -6.81 0.57 -3.23
N ALA A 72 -7.44 -0.59 -3.37
CA ALA A 72 -7.69 -1.46 -2.23
C ALA A 72 -6.36 -2.03 -1.72
N ILE A 73 -6.06 -1.85 -0.44
CA ILE A 73 -4.76 -2.21 0.13
C ILE A 73 -4.48 -3.70 -0.03
N HIS A 74 -5.48 -4.55 0.16
CA HIS A 74 -5.30 -6.00 0.01
C HIS A 74 -4.86 -6.41 -1.40
N LYS A 75 -5.36 -5.72 -2.44
CA LYS A 75 -4.93 -5.97 -3.82
C LYS A 75 -3.50 -5.53 -4.04
N LEU A 76 -3.06 -4.45 -3.37
CA LEU A 76 -1.67 -4.02 -3.40
C LEU A 76 -0.79 -5.05 -2.68
N VAL A 77 -1.13 -5.45 -1.46
CA VAL A 77 -0.37 -6.48 -0.72
C VAL A 77 -0.26 -7.76 -1.54
N ALA A 78 -1.37 -8.25 -2.09
CA ALA A 78 -1.37 -9.42 -2.96
C ALA A 78 -0.45 -9.24 -4.18
N LYS A 79 -0.55 -8.11 -4.88
CA LYS A 79 0.26 -7.84 -6.08
C LYS A 79 1.76 -7.78 -5.82
N TYR A 80 2.18 -7.29 -4.65
CA TYR A 80 3.60 -7.07 -4.35
C TYR A 80 4.25 -8.17 -3.50
N PHE A 81 3.46 -8.96 -2.75
CA PHE A 81 4.00 -9.97 -1.84
C PHE A 81 3.56 -11.41 -2.16
N LEU A 82 2.56 -11.61 -3.02
CA LEU A 82 2.24 -12.94 -3.54
C LEU A 82 2.96 -13.18 -4.85
N LEU A 83 3.26 -14.45 -5.12
CA LEU A 83 3.80 -14.87 -6.41
C LEU A 83 2.86 -14.43 -7.54
N PRO A 84 3.41 -14.09 -8.72
CA PRO A 84 2.61 -13.68 -9.85
C PRO A 84 1.52 -14.74 -10.09
N PRO A 85 0.26 -14.31 -10.19
CA PRO A 85 -0.79 -15.22 -10.54
C PRO A 85 -0.46 -15.86 -11.90
N LYS A 86 -0.77 -17.15 -12.10
CA LYS A 86 -0.76 -17.75 -13.45
C LYS A 86 -1.64 -16.90 -14.37
N ASP A 87 -1.37 -16.86 -15.68
CA ASP A 87 -2.05 -15.97 -16.65
C ASP A 87 -3.59 -15.96 -16.55
N ASP A 88 -4.20 -17.05 -16.07
CA ASP A 88 -5.66 -17.17 -15.87
C ASP A 88 -6.24 -16.50 -14.61
N CYS A 89 -5.40 -15.96 -13.73
CA CYS A 89 -5.86 -15.43 -12.45
C CYS A 89 -6.29 -13.95 -12.56
N LYS A 90 -7.60 -13.74 -12.72
CA LYS A 90 -8.22 -12.42 -12.91
C LYS A 90 -8.58 -11.70 -11.60
N TYR A 91 -8.56 -12.38 -10.46
CA TYR A 91 -9.09 -11.86 -9.19
C TYR A 91 -8.14 -12.07 -8.01
N VAL A 92 -8.06 -11.07 -7.12
CA VAL A 92 -7.46 -11.22 -5.79
C VAL A 92 -8.59 -11.48 -4.80
N LEU A 93 -8.57 -12.65 -4.16
CA LEU A 93 -9.52 -13.06 -3.13
C LEU A 93 -8.86 -13.00 -1.76
N HIS A 94 -9.55 -12.37 -0.81
CA HIS A 94 -9.22 -12.51 0.60
C HIS A 94 -9.77 -13.85 1.11
N ILE A 95 -8.89 -14.78 1.47
CA ILE A 95 -9.27 -16.12 1.94
C ILE A 95 -10.03 -16.04 3.27
N ASP A 96 -9.73 -15.04 4.10
CA ASP A 96 -10.33 -14.83 5.43
C ASP A 96 -11.60 -13.95 5.42
N ARG A 97 -12.06 -13.47 4.25
CA ARG A 97 -13.23 -12.58 4.09
C ARG A 97 -13.21 -11.31 4.97
N ASN A 98 -12.03 -10.81 5.36
CA ASN A 98 -11.89 -9.64 6.24
C ASN A 98 -11.52 -8.34 5.49
#